data_AF-A0A6G3UJ02-F1
#
_entry.id   AF-A0A6G3UJ02-F1
#
_cell.length_a   1.000
_cell.length_b   1.000
_cell.length_c   1.000
_cell.angle_alpha   90.00
_cell.angle_beta   90.00
_cell.angle_gamma   90.00
#
_symmetry.space_group_name_H-M   'P 1'
#
loop_
_entity.id
_entity.type
_entity.pdbx_description
1 polymer ?
#
loop_
_entity_poly.entity_id
_entity_poly.type
_entity_poly.pdbx_seq_one_letter_code
_entity_poly.pdbx_strand_id
1 'polypeptide(L)'
;MNPRARRWLLAPLRQWHTLRLIRRHGTSLDYATAWALVTLSRSPDEFAFVRQAAHEADPLGDVGLHHDDGDGLTARERTRRQRWLKRHGSTPIQQLNVDELQMVNAGLRVVDWGPAPDGA
;
A
#
# COMPACT_ATOMS: atom_id res chain seq x y z
N MET A 1 -17.39 21.33 2.67
CA MET A 1 -17.22 20.95 1.24
C MET A 1 -17.78 19.54 1.06
N ASN A 2 -18.64 19.31 0.06
CA ASN A 2 -19.33 18.02 -0.12
C ASN A 2 -18.29 16.89 -0.36
N PRO A 3 -18.29 15.77 0.39
CA PRO A 3 -17.27 14.72 0.28
C PRO A 3 -17.13 14.16 -1.15
N ARG A 4 -18.24 14.09 -1.90
CA ARG A 4 -18.22 13.69 -3.32
C ARG A 4 -17.42 14.66 -4.19
N ALA A 5 -17.53 15.97 -3.96
CA ALA A 5 -16.80 16.98 -4.75
C ALA A 5 -15.30 16.93 -4.45
N ARG A 6 -14.92 16.76 -3.18
CA ARG A 6 -13.52 16.59 -2.77
C ARG A 6 -12.88 15.36 -3.42
N ARG A 7 -13.63 14.25 -3.53
CA ARG A 7 -13.15 13.00 -4.16
C ARG A 7 -12.76 13.17 -5.62
N TRP A 8 -13.58 13.87 -6.41
CA TRP A 8 -13.28 14.12 -7.83
C TRP A 8 -12.11 15.09 -8.03
N LEU A 9 -12.04 16.15 -7.22
CA LEU A 9 -10.93 17.10 -7.25
C LEU A 9 -9.58 16.45 -6.92
N LEU A 10 -9.57 15.47 -6.00
CA LEU A 10 -8.36 14.77 -5.59
C LEU A 10 -8.03 13.54 -6.45
N ALA A 11 -8.92 13.12 -7.35
CA ALA A 11 -8.73 11.89 -8.14
C ALA A 11 -7.41 11.90 -8.95
N PRO A 12 -7.03 12.99 -9.66
CA PRO A 12 -5.77 13.02 -10.41
C PRO A 12 -4.54 12.95 -9.49
N LEU A 13 -4.58 13.64 -8.35
CA LEU A 13 -3.52 13.60 -7.35
C LEU A 13 -3.37 12.22 -6.74
N ARG A 14 -4.49 11.56 -6.41
CA ARG A 14 -4.50 10.19 -5.89
C ARG A 14 -3.91 9.22 -6.90
N GLN A 15 -4.37 9.27 -8.16
CA GLN A 15 -3.83 8.43 -9.22
C GLN A 15 -2.32 8.60 -9.38
N TRP A 16 -1.83 9.84 -9.32
CA TRP A 16 -0.39 10.11 -9.36
C TRP A 16 0.36 9.54 -8.14
N HIS A 17 -0.19 9.69 -6.93
CA HIS A 17 0.38 9.11 -5.72
C HIS A 17 0.40 7.58 -5.77
N THR A 18 -0.64 6.94 -6.29
CA THR A 18 -0.74 5.50 -6.52
C THR A 18 0.34 5.02 -7.48
N LEU A 19 0.46 5.64 -8.66
CA LEU A 19 1.48 5.27 -9.65
C LEU A 19 2.90 5.50 -9.12
N ARG A 20 3.09 6.57 -8.33
CA ARG A 20 4.35 6.84 -7.66
C ARG A 20 4.68 5.78 -6.61
N LEU A 21 3.70 5.33 -5.83
CA LEU A 21 3.87 4.26 -4.84
C LEU A 21 4.28 2.96 -5.52
N ILE A 22 3.55 2.53 -6.55
CA ILE A 22 3.86 1.34 -7.36
C ILE A 22 5.28 1.44 -7.92
N ARG A 23 5.67 2.59 -8.47
CA ARG A 23 7.02 2.77 -9.03
C ARG A 23 8.12 2.67 -7.97
N ARG A 24 7.86 3.10 -6.73
CA ARG A 24 8.82 3.03 -5.62
C ARG A 24 8.89 1.62 -5.03
N HIS A 25 7.73 1.01 -4.82
CA HIS A 25 7.59 -0.32 -4.22
C HIS A 25 8.02 -1.44 -5.17
N GLY A 26 7.74 -1.31 -6.47
CA GLY A 26 8.04 -2.31 -7.48
C GLY A 26 6.82 -3.11 -7.91
N THR A 27 7.07 -4.17 -8.69
CA THR A 27 6.05 -4.98 -9.38
C THR A 27 5.20 -5.85 -8.47
N SER A 28 5.55 -5.98 -7.18
CA SER A 28 4.78 -6.78 -6.21
C SER A 28 3.54 -6.06 -5.68
N LEU A 29 3.36 -4.78 -5.97
CA LEU A 29 2.20 -4.00 -5.52
C LEU A 29 1.25 -3.74 -6.69
N ASP A 30 0.06 -4.32 -6.61
CA ASP A 30 -1.02 -4.08 -7.57
C ASP A 30 -1.61 -2.66 -7.42
N TYR A 31 -2.36 -2.23 -8.43
CA TYR A 31 -2.94 -0.89 -8.46
C TYR A 31 -4.05 -0.68 -7.42
N ALA A 32 -4.91 -1.68 -7.20
CA ALA A 32 -6.06 -1.56 -6.29
C ALA A 32 -5.58 -1.39 -4.84
N THR A 33 -4.62 -2.23 -4.42
CA THR A 33 -3.95 -2.19 -3.13
C THR A 33 -3.17 -0.87 -2.96
N ALA A 34 -2.41 -0.46 -3.98
CA ALA A 34 -1.69 0.83 -3.92
C ALA A 34 -2.64 2.03 -3.78
N TRP A 35 -3.76 2.01 -4.48
CA TRP A 35 -4.78 3.06 -4.40
C TRP A 35 -5.46 3.08 -3.03
N ALA A 36 -5.78 1.91 -2.48
CA ALA A 36 -6.38 1.76 -1.17
C ALA A 36 -5.46 2.31 -0.07
N LEU A 37 -4.18 1.92 -0.07
CA LEU A 37 -3.18 2.41 0.89
C LEU A 37 -2.98 3.93 0.83
N VAL A 38 -2.87 4.50 -0.38
CA VAL A 38 -2.77 5.96 -0.57
C VAL A 38 -4.03 6.68 -0.08
N THR A 39 -5.20 6.07 -0.28
CA THR A 39 -6.48 6.64 0.16
C THR A 39 -6.61 6.60 1.67
N LEU A 40 -6.29 5.48 2.32
CA LEU A 40 -6.29 5.35 3.77
C LEU A 40 -5.31 6.33 4.44
N SER A 41 -4.10 6.49 3.89
CA SER A 41 -3.11 7.38 4.52
C SER A 41 -3.43 8.86 4.40
N ARG A 42 -4.12 9.29 3.33
CA ARG A 42 -4.43 10.71 3.08
C ARG A 42 -5.87 11.09 3.43
N SER A 43 -6.76 10.13 3.57
CA SER A 43 -8.21 10.33 3.72
C SER A 43 -8.83 9.17 4.48
N PRO A 44 -8.55 9.02 5.80
CA PRO A 44 -9.09 7.93 6.61
C PRO A 44 -10.63 7.93 6.66
N ASP A 45 -11.28 9.08 6.44
CA ASP A 45 -12.75 9.20 6.32
C ASP A 45 -13.35 8.38 5.16
N GLU A 46 -12.53 7.99 4.17
CA GLU A 46 -12.95 7.16 3.04
C GLU A 46 -12.79 5.66 3.29
N PHE A 47 -12.53 5.26 4.53
CA PHE A 47 -12.36 3.87 4.94
C PHE A 47 -13.48 2.95 4.43
N ALA A 48 -14.75 3.36 4.57
CA ALA A 48 -15.89 2.55 4.13
C ALA A 48 -15.87 2.29 2.61
N PHE A 49 -15.39 3.26 1.83
CA PHE A 49 -15.26 3.13 0.38
C PHE A 49 -14.09 2.22 0.00
N VAL A 50 -12.96 2.33 0.71
CA VAL A 50 -11.82 1.43 0.53
C VAL A 50 -12.20 0.00 0.87
N ARG A 51 -12.91 -0.21 2.00
CA ARG A 51 -13.37 -1.54 2.42
C ARG A 51 -14.31 -2.18 1.40
N GLN A 52 -15.24 -1.40 0.85
CA GLN A 52 -16.11 -1.90 -0.21
C GLN A 52 -15.32 -2.29 -1.46
N ALA A 53 -14.41 -1.43 -1.92
CA ALA A 53 -13.59 -1.70 -3.10
C ALA A 53 -12.67 -2.93 -2.91
N ALA A 54 -12.11 -3.12 -1.71
CA ALA A 54 -11.30 -4.28 -1.37
C ALA A 54 -12.12 -5.57 -1.40
N HIS A 55 -13.33 -5.55 -0.81
CA HIS A 55 -14.23 -6.69 -0.82
C HIS A 55 -14.72 -7.06 -2.23
N GLU A 56 -14.94 -6.07 -3.11
CA GLU A 56 -15.28 -6.30 -4.52
C GLU A 56 -14.09 -6.88 -5.31
N ALA A 57 -12.86 -6.54 -4.93
CA ALA A 57 -11.65 -7.02 -5.61
C ALA A 57 -11.27 -8.45 -5.19
N ASP A 58 -11.36 -8.77 -3.90
CA ASP A 58 -11.12 -10.12 -3.38
C ASP A 58 -11.93 -10.38 -2.09
N PRO A 59 -13.12 -11.02 -2.20
CA PRO A 59 -14.01 -11.22 -1.06
C PRO A 59 -13.54 -12.30 -0.07
N LEU A 60 -12.55 -13.14 -0.45
CA LEU A 60 -12.07 -14.29 0.35
C LEU A 60 -10.56 -14.26 0.61
N GLY A 61 -9.89 -13.17 0.22
CA GLY A 61 -8.44 -13.05 0.29
C GLY A 61 -7.90 -13.10 1.72
N ASP A 62 -6.67 -13.57 1.85
CA ASP A 62 -5.91 -13.55 3.09
C ASP A 62 -5.48 -12.11 3.42
N VAL A 63 -6.27 -11.42 4.26
CA VAL A 63 -6.13 -9.99 4.57
C VAL A 63 -5.01 -9.74 5.59
N GLY A 64 -4.38 -8.58 5.52
CA GLY A 64 -3.31 -8.17 6.43
C GLY A 64 -1.98 -7.87 5.73
N LEU A 65 -0.95 -7.69 6.54
CA LEU A 65 0.41 -7.40 6.07
C LEU A 65 1.21 -8.70 5.95
N HIS A 66 1.57 -9.02 4.71
CA HIS A 66 2.40 -10.15 4.34
C HIS A 66 3.81 -9.68 4.02
N HIS A 67 4.79 -10.49 4.37
CA HIS A 67 6.18 -10.20 4.05
C HIS A 67 6.59 -10.91 2.76
N ASP A 68 7.25 -10.18 1.86
CA ASP A 68 7.89 -10.74 0.68
C ASP A 68 9.21 -11.39 1.10
N ASP A 69 9.23 -12.73 1.12
CA ASP A 69 10.40 -13.55 1.46
C ASP A 69 11.59 -13.32 0.51
N GLY A 70 11.36 -12.64 -0.61
CA GLY A 70 12.39 -12.28 -1.57
C GLY A 70 12.92 -13.45 -2.40
N ASP A 71 12.19 -14.57 -2.38
CA ASP A 71 12.44 -15.72 -3.23
C ASP A 71 12.20 -15.37 -4.69
N GLY A 72 13.13 -15.80 -5.55
CA GLY A 72 13.10 -15.50 -6.98
C GLY A 72 13.49 -14.05 -7.36
N LEU A 73 13.91 -13.21 -6.41
CA LEU A 73 14.36 -11.85 -6.75
C LEU A 73 15.66 -11.86 -7.56
N THR A 74 15.65 -11.10 -8.66
CA THR A 74 16.87 -10.78 -9.40
C THR A 74 17.85 -9.98 -8.54
N ALA A 75 19.16 -10.13 -8.80
CA ALA A 75 20.19 -9.36 -8.10
C ALA A 75 19.99 -7.83 -8.23
N ARG A 76 19.46 -7.38 -9.38
CA ARG A 76 19.10 -5.97 -9.63
C ARG A 76 18.01 -5.49 -8.67
N GLU A 77 16.96 -6.28 -8.47
CA GLU A 77 15.85 -5.93 -7.59
C GLU A 77 16.26 -5.94 -6.12
N ARG A 78 17.03 -6.95 -5.70
CA ARG A 78 17.61 -7.01 -4.36
C ARG A 78 18.46 -5.77 -4.07
N THR A 79 19.33 -5.38 -5.01
CA THR A 79 20.16 -4.16 -4.89
C THR A 79 19.30 -2.89 -4.82
N ARG A 80 18.21 -2.83 -5.59
CA ARG A 80 17.27 -1.69 -5.58
C ARG A 80 16.63 -1.52 -4.19
N ARG A 81 16.10 -2.61 -3.63
CA ARG A 81 15.47 -2.65 -2.30
C ARG A 81 16.46 -2.28 -1.20
N GLN A 82 17.66 -2.86 -1.21
CA GLN A 82 18.73 -2.52 -0.25
C GLN A 82 19.14 -1.04 -0.32
N ARG A 83 19.33 -0.49 -1.53
CA ARG A 83 19.64 0.94 -1.70
C ARG A 83 18.51 1.84 -1.20
N TRP A 84 17.26 1.41 -1.36
CA TRP A 84 16.12 2.13 -0.83
C TRP A 84 16.14 2.14 0.70
N LEU A 85 16.23 0.97 1.35
CA LEU A 85 16.29 0.87 2.81
C LEU A 85 17.47 1.67 3.38
N LYS A 86 18.65 1.58 2.76
CA LYS A 86 19.81 2.38 3.18
C LYS A 86 19.56 3.89 3.15
N ARG A 87 18.75 4.37 2.20
CA ARG A 87 18.44 5.80 2.05
C ARG A 87 17.27 6.26 2.92
N HIS A 88 16.30 5.40 3.15
CA HIS A 88 14.99 5.79 3.70
C HIS A 88 14.66 5.14 5.05
N GLY A 89 15.39 4.11 5.46
CA GLY A 89 15.15 3.34 6.69
C GLY A 89 13.90 2.47 6.70
N SER A 90 13.03 2.60 5.70
CA SER A 90 11.72 1.95 5.62
C SER A 90 11.28 1.75 4.18
N THR A 91 10.31 0.88 3.96
CA THR A 91 9.70 0.64 2.63
C THR A 91 8.75 1.76 2.24
N PRO A 92 8.41 1.87 0.94
CA PRO A 92 7.38 2.80 0.50
C PRO A 92 6.01 2.60 1.17
N ILE A 93 5.66 1.37 1.61
CA ILE A 93 4.40 1.08 2.30
C ILE A 93 4.48 1.55 3.75
N GLN A 94 5.56 1.21 4.46
CA GLN A 94 5.82 1.69 5.83
C GLN A 94 5.79 3.22 5.93
N GLN A 95 6.29 3.93 4.91
CA GLN A 95 6.23 5.41 4.84
C GLN A 95 4.81 6.00 4.78
N LEU A 96 3.79 5.19 4.46
CA LEU A 96 2.41 5.65 4.45
C LEU A 96 1.81 5.70 5.86
N ASN A 97 2.45 5.09 6.86
CA ASN A 97 1.94 5.02 8.24
C ASN A 97 0.49 4.50 8.30
N VAL A 98 0.14 3.55 7.43
CA VAL A 98 -1.12 2.81 7.51
C VAL A 98 -0.84 1.59 8.39
N ASP A 99 -1.60 1.46 9.47
CA ASP A 99 -1.42 0.36 10.42
C ASP A 99 -1.97 -0.95 9.83
N GLU A 100 -1.39 -2.09 10.23
CA GLU A 100 -1.85 -3.42 9.83
C GLU A 100 -3.31 -3.63 10.23
N LEU A 101 -3.73 -3.15 11.41
CA LEU A 101 -5.12 -3.21 11.84
C LEU A 101 -6.05 -2.47 10.86
N GLN A 102 -5.59 -1.36 10.25
CA GLN A 102 -6.36 -0.66 9.23
C GLN A 102 -6.42 -1.44 7.92
N MET A 103 -5.33 -2.13 7.54
CA MET A 103 -5.30 -3.00 6.35
C MET A 103 -6.27 -4.17 6.51
N VAL A 104 -6.21 -4.87 7.65
CA VAL A 104 -7.11 -5.99 7.98
C VAL A 104 -8.56 -5.53 7.98
N ASN A 105 -8.88 -4.44 8.69
CA ASN A 105 -10.26 -3.94 8.76
C ASN A 105 -10.77 -3.45 7.40
N ALA A 106 -9.88 -2.95 6.55
CA ALA A 106 -10.21 -2.56 5.18
C ALA A 106 -10.33 -3.76 4.24
N GLY A 107 -10.00 -4.98 4.68
CA GLY A 107 -10.00 -6.17 3.84
C GLY A 107 -8.87 -6.20 2.80
N LEU A 108 -7.75 -5.53 3.09
CA LEU A 108 -6.63 -5.42 2.16
C LEU A 108 -5.60 -6.51 2.43
N ARG A 109 -5.18 -7.19 1.37
CA ARG A 109 -3.98 -8.02 1.37
C ARG A 109 -2.80 -7.19 0.85
N VAL A 110 -1.81 -6.95 1.71
CA VAL A 110 -0.66 -6.11 1.38
C VAL A 110 0.61 -6.94 1.49
N VAL A 111 1.45 -6.95 0.46
CA VAL A 111 2.75 -7.61 0.49
C VAL A 111 3.85 -6.54 0.54
N ASP A 112 4.65 -6.53 1.61
CA ASP A 112 5.77 -5.61 1.79
C ASP A 112 7.11 -6.37 1.86
N TRP A 113 8.16 -5.80 1.28
CA TRP A 113 9.52 -6.37 1.28
C TRP A 113 10.42 -5.78 2.37
N GLY A 114 9.80 -5.06 3.31
CA GLY A 114 10.48 -4.44 4.44
C GLY A 114 10.90 -5.46 5.47
N PRO A 115 11.86 -5.10 6.34
CA PRO A 115 11.99 -5.82 7.60
C PRO A 115 10.66 -5.74 8.34
N ALA A 116 10.26 -6.85 8.97
CA ALA A 116 9.18 -6.82 9.95
C ALA A 116 9.49 -5.75 11.00
N PRO A 117 8.48 -4.97 11.45
CA PRO A 117 8.72 -4.01 12.51
C PRO A 117 9.32 -4.73 13.72
N ASP A 118 10.36 -4.16 14.32
CA ASP A 118 10.98 -4.70 15.54
C ASP A 118 9.94 -4.75 16.67
N GLY A 119 9.27 -5.89 16.84
CA GLY A 119 8.20 -6.06 17.83
C GLY A 119 7.11 -7.09 17.50
N ALA A 120 7.41 -8.13 16.72
CA ALA A 120 6.57 -9.33 16.60
C ALA A 120 7.09 -10.45 17.51
#